data_AF-A0A7Y2TVX0-F1
#
_entry.id   AF-A0A7Y2TVX0-F1
#
_cell.length_a   1.000
_cell.length_b   1.000
_cell.length_c   1.000
_cell.angle_alpha   90.00
_cell.angle_beta   90.00
_cell.angle_gamma   90.00
#
_symmetry.space_group_name_H-M   'P 1'
#
loop_
_entity.id
_entity.type
_entity.pdbx_description
1 polymer ?
#
loop_
_entity_poly.entity_id
_entity_poly.type
_entity_poly.pdbx_seq_one_letter_code
_entity_poly.pdbx_strand_id
1 'polypeptide(L)'
;MTKRFDVVGIGNAMVDVLARCMDEFLGEAGVEKGIMQLIDMERAVDLYGRVGPAREVSGGSAANTIAVVASLGGSTAYVGKVKDDQLGAIFAHDLRAQGAVYETKLATAKQKAETGRCIVLVTPDGERSMNTYLGVTEFLSPDDIDPVQMADAAMIYLEG
;
A
#
# COMPACT_ATOMS: atom_id res chain seq x y z
N MET A 1 -21.41 -24.14 5.58
CA MET A 1 -21.89 -22.78 5.25
C MET A 1 -20.89 -22.17 4.29
N THR A 2 -21.37 -21.57 3.20
CA THR A 2 -20.51 -20.87 2.24
C THR A 2 -20.06 -19.55 2.88
N LYS A 3 -18.75 -19.29 2.88
CA LYS A 3 -18.17 -18.03 3.34
C LYS A 3 -18.49 -16.93 2.34
N ARG A 4 -18.66 -15.69 2.80
CA ARG A 4 -18.85 -14.52 1.91
C ARG A 4 -17.57 -14.13 1.18
N PHE A 5 -16.41 -14.32 1.81
CA PHE A 5 -15.11 -13.97 1.24
C PHE A 5 -14.24 -15.21 1.09
N ASP A 6 -13.66 -15.39 -0.10
CA ASP A 6 -12.62 -16.38 -0.35
C ASP A 6 -11.33 -15.99 0.38
N VAL A 7 -10.95 -14.71 0.30
CA VAL A 7 -9.76 -14.17 0.97
C VAL A 7 -10.04 -12.79 1.54
N VAL A 8 -9.64 -12.57 2.79
CA VAL A 8 -9.50 -11.23 3.35
C VAL A 8 -8.04 -10.93 3.59
N GLY A 9 -7.54 -9.85 2.99
CA GLY A 9 -6.16 -9.40 3.16
C GLY A 9 -6.05 -8.38 4.26
N ILE A 10 -4.98 -8.43 5.05
CA ILE A 10 -4.62 -7.38 6.00
C ILE A 10 -3.20 -6.94 5.69
N GLY A 11 -2.99 -5.64 5.54
CA GLY A 11 -1.66 -5.11 5.29
C GLY A 11 -1.60 -3.59 5.22
N ASN A 12 -0.46 -3.13 4.75
CA ASN A 12 -0.16 -1.72 4.66
C ASN A 12 -0.77 -1.12 3.39
N ALA A 13 -1.70 -0.20 3.62
CA ALA A 13 -2.37 0.53 2.54
C ALA A 13 -1.54 1.76 2.16
N MET A 14 -1.06 1.77 0.92
CA MET A 14 -0.18 2.84 0.42
C MET A 14 -0.27 3.00 -1.09
N VAL A 15 0.24 4.13 -1.57
CA VAL A 15 0.39 4.41 -3.01
C VAL A 15 1.87 4.26 -3.39
N ASP A 16 2.14 3.55 -4.47
CA ASP A 16 3.46 3.44 -5.07
C ASP A 16 3.71 4.64 -6.00
N VAL A 17 4.86 5.28 -5.81
CA VAL A 17 5.43 6.28 -6.71
C VAL A 17 6.50 5.59 -7.53
N LEU A 18 6.16 5.19 -8.75
CA LEU A 18 7.03 4.45 -9.66
C LEU A 18 7.86 5.42 -10.50
N ALA A 19 9.18 5.40 -10.33
CA ALA A 19 10.11 6.19 -11.13
C ALA A 19 11.24 5.32 -11.67
N ARG A 20 11.64 5.56 -12.94
CA ARG A 20 12.84 4.95 -13.50
C ARG A 20 14.06 5.78 -13.13
N CYS A 21 15.16 5.12 -12.78
CA CYS A 21 16.43 5.78 -12.50
C CYS A 21 17.62 4.94 -13.01
N MET A 22 18.81 5.53 -12.99
CA MET A 22 20.05 4.80 -13.24
C MET A 22 20.63 4.30 -11.91
N ASP A 23 21.54 3.32 -11.95
CA ASP A 23 22.18 2.78 -10.74
C ASP A 23 22.96 3.84 -9.96
N GLU A 24 23.58 4.81 -10.67
CA GLU A 24 24.31 5.91 -10.05
C GLU A 24 23.42 6.76 -9.14
N PHE A 25 22.16 6.95 -9.55
CA PHE A 25 21.20 7.71 -8.74
C PHE A 25 20.90 7.01 -7.42
N LEU A 26 20.88 5.67 -7.36
CA LEU A 26 20.66 4.96 -6.09
C LEU A 26 21.78 5.29 -5.10
N GLY A 27 23.03 5.30 -5.55
CA GLY A 27 24.18 5.68 -4.74
C GLY A 27 24.13 7.14 -4.28
N GLU A 28 23.83 8.07 -5.19
CA GLU A 28 23.67 9.51 -4.88
C GLU A 28 22.49 9.79 -3.96
N ALA A 29 21.43 9.00 -4.08
CA ALA A 29 20.26 9.10 -3.25
C ALA A 29 20.51 8.49 -1.87
N GLY A 30 21.42 7.52 -1.72
CA GLY A 30 21.57 6.73 -0.50
C GLY A 30 20.48 5.68 -0.37
N VAL A 31 20.14 5.03 -1.48
CA VAL A 31 19.17 3.94 -1.57
C VAL A 31 19.91 2.65 -1.85
N GLU A 32 19.66 1.64 -1.03
CA GLU A 32 20.22 0.30 -1.26
C GLU A 32 19.40 -0.43 -2.33
N LYS A 33 20.10 -1.05 -3.28
CA LYS A 33 19.46 -1.66 -4.45
C LYS A 33 18.74 -2.96 -4.07
N GLY A 34 17.51 -3.13 -4.57
CA GLY A 34 16.80 -4.41 -4.52
C GLY A 34 16.13 -4.73 -3.19
N ILE A 35 16.12 -3.79 -2.24
CA ILE A 35 15.49 -3.98 -0.93
C ILE A 35 14.32 -3.03 -0.70
N MET A 36 13.56 -3.29 0.36
CA MET A 36 12.64 -2.33 0.96
C MET A 36 13.28 -1.75 2.21
N GLN A 37 13.34 -0.42 2.26
CA GLN A 37 13.82 0.33 3.42
C GLN A 37 12.73 1.28 3.92
N LEU A 38 12.54 1.31 5.23
CA LEU A 38 11.66 2.26 5.89
C LEU A 38 12.31 3.64 5.91
N ILE A 39 11.52 4.66 5.64
CA ILE A 39 11.93 6.06 5.64
C ILE A 39 10.92 6.92 6.39
N ASP A 40 11.36 8.06 6.91
CA ASP A 40 10.47 9.06 7.47
C ASP A 40 9.89 9.99 6.39
N MET A 41 9.02 10.91 6.82
CA MET A 41 8.36 11.85 5.93
C MET A 41 9.33 12.84 5.29
N GLU A 42 10.35 13.29 6.03
CA GLU A 42 11.35 14.24 5.51
C GLU A 42 12.11 13.60 4.34
N ARG A 43 12.54 12.36 4.53
CA ARG A 43 13.19 11.57 3.50
C ARG A 43 12.28 11.25 2.33
N ALA A 44 10.99 11.01 2.56
CA ALA A 44 10.03 10.76 1.48
C ALA A 44 9.87 12.01 0.60
N VAL A 45 9.80 13.19 1.21
CA VAL A 45 9.71 14.48 0.49
C VAL A 45 11.00 14.76 -0.28
N ASP A 46 12.18 14.55 0.32
CA ASP A 46 13.47 14.70 -0.35
C ASP A 46 13.58 13.80 -1.58
N LEU A 47 13.33 12.50 -1.42
CA LEU A 47 13.41 11.54 -2.52
C LEU A 47 12.39 11.86 -3.62
N TYR A 48 11.15 12.19 -3.25
CA TYR A 48 10.11 12.55 -4.23
C TYR A 48 10.49 13.80 -5.05
N GLY A 49 11.16 14.79 -4.43
CA GLY A 49 11.63 15.98 -5.14
C GLY A 49 12.82 15.73 -6.08
N ARG A 50 13.53 14.61 -5.90
CA ARG A 50 14.72 14.24 -6.68
C ARG A 50 14.43 13.24 -7.79
N VAL A 51 13.33 12.49 -7.69
CA VAL A 51 12.94 11.57 -8.77
C VAL A 51 12.43 12.35 -9.99
N GLY A 52 12.71 11.82 -11.17
CA GLY A 52 12.16 12.33 -12.43
C GLY A 52 10.66 12.04 -12.56
N PRO A 53 10.12 12.06 -13.80
CA PRO A 53 8.72 11.72 -14.05
C PRO A 53 8.31 10.40 -13.40
N ALA A 54 7.31 10.47 -12.53
CA ALA A 54 6.82 9.34 -11.76
C ALA A 54 5.35 9.04 -12.07
N ARG A 55 4.95 7.80 -11.84
CA ARG A 55 3.55 7.37 -11.90
C ARG A 55 3.10 6.95 -10.51
N GLU A 56 1.98 7.53 -10.06
CA GLU A 56 1.31 7.14 -8.82
C GLU A 56 0.30 6.03 -9.13
N VAL A 57 0.38 4.93 -8.40
CA VAL A 57 -0.57 3.80 -8.48
C VAL A 57 -0.81 3.23 -7.10
N SER A 58 -2.00 2.72 -6.84
CA SER A 58 -2.26 1.99 -5.60
C SER A 58 -1.29 0.80 -5.46
N GLY A 59 -0.69 0.68 -4.28
CA GLY A 59 0.35 -0.30 -3.96
C GLY A 59 -0.02 -1.14 -2.74
N GLY A 60 0.99 -1.64 -2.03
CA GLY A 60 0.83 -2.54 -0.88
C GLY A 60 0.78 -4.01 -1.29
N SER A 61 1.59 -4.84 -0.63
CA SER A 61 1.78 -6.25 -1.02
C SER A 61 0.48 -7.05 -0.89
N ALA A 62 -0.18 -6.96 0.27
CA ALA A 62 -1.46 -7.62 0.48
C ALA A 62 -2.59 -7.04 -0.37
N ALA A 63 -2.62 -5.72 -0.56
CA ALA A 63 -3.63 -5.06 -1.39
C ALA A 63 -3.54 -5.53 -2.85
N ASN A 64 -2.33 -5.61 -3.42
CA ASN A 64 -2.09 -6.11 -4.78
C ASN A 64 -2.54 -7.57 -4.93
N THR A 65 -2.26 -8.41 -3.92
CA THR A 65 -2.72 -9.81 -3.91
C THR A 65 -4.24 -9.89 -3.94
N ILE A 66 -4.91 -9.10 -3.10
CA ILE A 66 -6.38 -9.05 -3.03
C ILE A 66 -7.00 -8.53 -4.33
N ALA A 67 -6.44 -7.47 -4.91
CA ALA A 67 -6.87 -6.94 -6.18
C ALA A 67 -6.81 -7.99 -7.31
N VAL A 68 -5.74 -8.79 -7.37
CA VAL A 68 -5.62 -9.87 -8.36
C VAL A 68 -6.68 -10.94 -8.12
N VAL A 69 -6.86 -11.41 -6.88
CA VAL A 69 -7.89 -12.41 -6.57
C VAL A 69 -9.29 -11.91 -6.95
N ALA A 70 -9.60 -10.64 -6.66
CA ALA A 70 -10.85 -10.01 -7.07
C ALA A 70 -11.01 -9.98 -8.61
N SER A 71 -9.96 -9.59 -9.33
CA SER A 71 -9.96 -9.54 -10.80
C SER A 71 -10.16 -10.91 -11.47
N LEU A 72 -9.80 -12.00 -10.77
CA LEU A 72 -10.02 -13.38 -11.21
C LEU A 72 -11.42 -13.91 -10.85
N GLY A 73 -12.29 -13.07 -10.27
CA GLY A 73 -13.65 -13.42 -9.89
C GLY A 73 -13.82 -13.94 -8.46
N GLY A 74 -12.75 -13.91 -7.65
CA GLY A 74 -12.82 -14.25 -6.23
C GLY A 74 -13.51 -13.17 -5.41
N SER A 75 -14.23 -13.58 -4.38
CA SER A 75 -14.84 -12.68 -3.41
C SER A 75 -13.80 -12.24 -2.37
N THR A 76 -13.51 -10.95 -2.27
CA THR A 76 -12.44 -10.46 -1.39
C THR A 76 -12.82 -9.25 -0.56
N ALA A 77 -12.13 -9.10 0.56
CA ALA A 77 -12.08 -7.85 1.30
C ALA A 77 -10.64 -7.51 1.68
N TYR A 78 -10.41 -6.26 2.05
CA TYR A 78 -9.11 -5.79 2.52
C TYR A 78 -9.25 -4.95 3.77
N VAL A 79 -8.30 -5.12 4.68
CA VAL A 79 -8.11 -4.29 5.86
C VAL A 79 -6.76 -3.59 5.78
N GLY A 80 -6.80 -2.27 5.69
CA GLY A 80 -5.61 -1.43 5.69
C GLY A 80 -6.00 0.02 5.96
N LYS A 81 -5.11 0.81 6.55
CA LYS A 81 -5.47 2.15 7.01
C LYS A 81 -4.89 3.22 6.08
N VAL A 82 -5.78 4.06 5.56
CA VAL A 82 -5.43 5.28 4.81
C VAL A 82 -6.03 6.50 5.50
N LYS A 83 -5.59 7.70 5.11
CA LYS A 83 -6.12 8.96 5.60
C LYS A 83 -7.19 9.46 4.63
N ASP A 84 -8.05 10.34 5.12
CA ASP A 84 -8.91 11.17 4.27
C ASP A 84 -8.06 12.26 3.57
N ASP A 85 -7.21 11.81 2.64
CA ASP A 85 -6.38 12.63 1.77
C ASP A 85 -6.41 12.09 0.33
N GLN A 86 -5.75 12.79 -0.60
CA GLN A 86 -5.78 12.44 -2.02
C GLN A 86 -5.26 11.01 -2.28
N LEU A 87 -4.18 10.60 -1.61
CA LEU A 87 -3.59 9.27 -1.80
C LEU A 87 -4.50 8.18 -1.22
N GLY A 88 -5.13 8.43 -0.08
CA GLY A 88 -6.10 7.51 0.52
C GLY A 88 -7.35 7.36 -0.33
N ALA A 89 -7.82 8.45 -0.95
CA ALA A 89 -8.92 8.41 -1.90
C ALA A 89 -8.58 7.59 -3.15
N ILE A 90 -7.37 7.76 -3.71
CA ILE A 90 -6.88 6.95 -4.85
C ILE A 90 -6.83 5.47 -4.47
N PHE A 91 -6.20 5.14 -3.34
CA PHE A 91 -6.11 3.75 -2.85
C PHE A 91 -7.49 3.10 -2.70
N ALA A 92 -8.39 3.79 -2.01
CA ALA A 92 -9.73 3.28 -1.74
C ALA A 92 -10.57 3.12 -3.02
N HIS A 93 -10.42 4.06 -3.96
CA HIS A 93 -11.09 3.99 -5.26
C HIS A 93 -10.60 2.80 -6.08
N ASP A 94 -9.28 2.66 -6.25
CA ASP A 94 -8.70 1.63 -7.11
C ASP A 94 -9.00 0.23 -6.59
N LEU A 95 -8.86 0.00 -5.28
CA LEU A 95 -9.11 -1.30 -4.69
C LEU A 95 -10.58 -1.74 -4.85
N ARG A 96 -11.52 -0.81 -4.69
CA ARG A 96 -12.95 -1.05 -4.95
C ARG A 96 -13.23 -1.26 -6.43
N ALA A 97 -12.56 -0.53 -7.31
CA ALA A 97 -12.70 -0.70 -8.76
C ALA A 97 -12.22 -2.08 -9.25
N GLN A 98 -11.29 -2.72 -8.54
CA GLN A 98 -10.88 -4.11 -8.79
C GLN A 98 -11.87 -5.16 -8.26
N GLY A 99 -12.91 -4.74 -7.52
CA GLY A 99 -13.96 -5.62 -7.00
C GLY A 99 -13.76 -6.08 -5.55
N ALA A 100 -12.74 -5.56 -4.85
CA ALA A 100 -12.53 -5.88 -3.43
C ALA A 100 -13.42 -5.00 -2.53
N VAL A 101 -13.94 -5.59 -1.46
CA VAL A 101 -14.62 -4.83 -0.39
C VAL A 101 -13.58 -4.10 0.46
N TYR A 102 -13.73 -2.78 0.60
CA TYR A 102 -12.83 -1.97 1.41
C TYR A 102 -13.63 -0.97 2.26
N GLU A 103 -13.78 -1.29 3.54
CA GLU A 103 -14.59 -0.54 4.51
C GLU A 103 -13.79 -0.16 5.78
N THR A 104 -12.46 -0.30 5.74
CA THR A 104 -11.61 0.08 6.86
C THR A 104 -11.77 1.57 7.17
N LYS A 105 -11.92 1.88 8.46
CA LYS A 105 -12.07 3.26 8.91
C LYS A 105 -10.82 4.06 8.58
N LEU A 106 -11.04 5.20 7.94
CA LEU A 106 -10.00 6.18 7.67
C LEU A 106 -9.35 6.66 8.98
N ALA A 107 -8.08 7.05 8.91
CA ALA A 107 -7.40 7.69 10.02
C ALA A 107 -8.15 8.97 10.45
N THR A 108 -8.23 9.19 11.77
CA THR A 108 -8.92 10.37 12.31
C THR A 108 -8.23 11.67 11.89
N ALA A 109 -8.97 12.77 11.80
CA ALA A 109 -8.40 14.10 11.51
C ALA A 109 -7.33 14.57 12.52
N LYS A 110 -7.26 13.95 13.71
CA LYS A 110 -6.20 14.23 14.71
C LYS A 110 -4.86 13.60 14.34
N GLN A 111 -4.85 12.59 13.47
CA GLN A 111 -3.63 11.93 13.05
C GLN A 111 -2.86 12.84 12.09
N LYS A 112 -1.60 13.12 12.44
CA LYS A 112 -0.76 14.03 11.67
C LYS A 112 -0.20 13.37 10.42
N ALA A 113 0.20 12.09 10.53
CA ALA A 113 0.70 11.31 9.40
C ALA A 113 -0.28 11.29 8.23
N GLU A 114 0.24 11.21 7.00
CA GLU A 114 -0.52 11.09 5.75
C GLU A 114 -0.76 9.63 5.36
N THR A 115 -1.53 9.36 4.32
CA THR A 115 -1.53 8.04 3.67
C THR A 115 -0.10 7.63 3.29
N GLY A 116 0.24 6.38 3.56
CA GLY A 116 1.57 5.83 3.26
C GLY A 116 1.89 5.89 1.77
N ARG A 117 3.19 5.97 1.46
CA ARG A 117 3.68 5.92 0.09
C ARG A 117 4.99 5.16 0.00
N CYS A 118 5.17 4.43 -1.10
CA CYS A 118 6.40 3.74 -1.41
C CYS A 118 7.03 4.37 -2.66
N ILE A 119 8.23 4.94 -2.53
CA ILE A 119 8.99 5.41 -3.69
C ILE A 119 9.74 4.22 -4.25
N VAL A 120 9.29 3.76 -5.42
CA VAL A 120 9.81 2.58 -6.11
C VAL A 120 10.71 3.03 -7.24
N LEU A 121 12.02 2.86 -7.03
CA LEU A 121 13.05 3.19 -8.01
C LEU A 121 13.38 1.94 -8.84
N VAL A 122 13.17 2.03 -10.15
CA VAL A 122 13.39 0.93 -11.09
C VAL A 122 14.61 1.20 -11.96
N THR A 123 15.64 0.36 -11.81
CA THR A 123 16.87 0.43 -12.61
C THR A 123 16.70 -0.24 -13.98
N PRO A 124 17.63 -0.03 -14.94
CA PRO A 124 17.48 -0.56 -16.31
C PRO A 124 17.40 -2.09 -16.40
N ASP A 125 17.92 -2.81 -15.42
CA ASP A 125 17.81 -4.27 -15.29
C ASP A 125 16.45 -4.74 -14.75
N GLY A 126 15.56 -3.82 -14.37
CA GLY A 126 14.23 -4.10 -13.86
C GLY A 126 14.18 -4.36 -12.36
N GLU A 127 15.31 -4.29 -11.65
CA GLU A 127 15.34 -4.42 -10.19
C GLU A 127 14.63 -3.24 -9.53
N ARG A 128 13.97 -3.48 -8.38
CA ARG A 128 13.18 -2.48 -7.68
C ARG A 128 13.76 -2.19 -6.30
N SER A 129 14.00 -0.91 -6.03
CA SER A 129 14.47 -0.44 -4.72
C SER A 129 13.38 0.43 -4.10
N MET A 130 12.84 -0.02 -2.97
CA MET A 130 11.62 0.49 -2.37
C MET A 130 11.93 1.31 -1.13
N ASN A 131 11.45 2.56 -1.09
CA ASN A 131 11.62 3.46 0.06
C ASN A 131 10.25 3.80 0.61
N THR A 132 9.89 3.18 1.73
CA THR A 132 8.52 3.17 2.24
C THR A 132 8.37 4.12 3.42
N TYR A 133 7.56 5.16 3.23
CA TYR A 133 6.98 5.91 4.33
C TYR A 133 5.62 5.31 4.67
N LEU A 134 5.52 4.68 5.84
CA LEU A 134 4.31 3.95 6.25
C LEU A 134 3.13 4.91 6.52
N GLY A 135 3.38 6.09 7.09
CA GLY A 135 2.33 7.06 7.34
C GLY A 135 1.25 6.52 8.28
N VAL A 136 -0.04 6.73 7.97
CA VAL A 136 -1.13 6.29 8.84
C VAL A 136 -1.29 4.77 8.94
N THR A 137 -0.67 4.00 8.05
CA THR A 137 -0.78 2.53 8.10
C THR A 137 -0.14 1.94 9.36
N GLU A 138 0.87 2.62 9.94
CA GLU A 138 1.49 2.21 11.22
C GLU A 138 0.50 2.19 12.38
N PHE A 139 -0.62 2.89 12.23
CA PHE A 139 -1.65 3.04 13.25
C PHE A 139 -2.86 2.15 13.00
N LEU A 140 -2.78 1.18 12.08
CA LEU A 140 -3.76 0.11 11.97
C LEU A 140 -3.82 -0.63 13.31
N SER A 141 -5.02 -0.80 13.85
CA SER A 141 -5.21 -1.39 15.18
C SER A 141 -6.30 -2.47 15.16
N PRO A 142 -6.45 -3.26 16.23
CA PRO A 142 -7.55 -4.21 16.36
C PRO A 142 -8.95 -3.59 16.19
N ASP A 143 -9.12 -2.30 16.48
CA ASP A 143 -10.40 -1.59 16.33
C ASP A 143 -10.81 -1.37 14.86
N ASP A 144 -9.86 -1.58 13.93
CA ASP A 144 -10.08 -1.50 12.48
C ASP A 144 -10.46 -2.85 11.88
N ILE A 145 -10.37 -3.93 12.65
CA ILE A 145 -10.65 -5.30 12.22
C ILE A 145 -12.08 -5.64 12.64
N ASP A 146 -12.97 -5.83 11.68
CA ASP A 146 -14.33 -6.32 11.93
C ASP A 146 -14.28 -7.85 12.15
N PRO A 147 -14.55 -8.36 13.38
CA PRO A 147 -14.52 -9.79 13.65
C PRO A 147 -15.56 -10.58 12.85
N VAL A 148 -16.68 -9.95 12.47
CA VAL A 148 -17.73 -10.59 11.66
C VAL A 148 -17.21 -10.78 10.23
N GLN A 149 -16.54 -9.78 9.66
CA GLN A 149 -15.89 -9.90 8.36
C GLN A 149 -14.83 -11.01 8.36
N MET A 150 -13.99 -11.06 9.41
CA MET A 150 -12.97 -12.11 9.55
C MET A 150 -13.58 -13.49 9.70
N ALA A 151 -14.67 -13.62 10.48
CA ALA A 151 -15.38 -14.89 10.65
C ALA A 151 -16.04 -15.37 9.34
N ASP A 152 -16.33 -14.48 8.40
CA ASP A 152 -16.93 -14.78 7.10
C ASP A 152 -15.90 -14.93 5.96
N ALA A 153 -14.61 -15.03 6.31
CA ALA A 153 -13.52 -15.35 5.39
C ALA A 153 -13.21 -16.85 5.38
N ALA A 154 -12.89 -17.40 4.21
CA ALA A 154 -12.30 -18.74 4.08
C ALA A 154 -10.79 -18.71 4.40
N MET A 155 -10.09 -17.65 3.98
CA MET A 155 -8.68 -17.42 4.29
C MET A 155 -8.44 -15.98 4.72
N ILE A 156 -7.50 -15.79 5.65
CA ILE A 156 -6.95 -14.49 6.00
C ILE A 156 -5.49 -14.47 5.52
N TYR A 157 -5.15 -13.50 4.67
CA TYR A 157 -3.81 -13.28 4.16
C TYR A 157 -3.19 -12.06 4.84
N LEU A 158 -1.99 -12.22 5.38
CA LEU A 158 -1.25 -11.17 6.08
C LEU A 158 0.07 -10.91 5.35
N GLU A 159 0.45 -9.64 5.21
CA GLU A 159 1.84 -9.29 4.94
C GLU A 159 2.67 -9.31 6.23
N GLY A 160 3.96 -9.64 6.10
CA GLY A 160 4.89 -9.83 7.22
C GLY A 160 5.85 -8.66 7.45
#